data_AF-A0A958FZE6-F1
#
_entry.id   AF-A0A958FZE6-F1
#
_cell.length_a   1.000
_cell.length_b   1.000
_cell.length_c   1.000
_cell.angle_alpha   90.00
_cell.angle_beta   90.00
_cell.angle_gamma   90.00
#
_symmetry.space_group_name_H-M   'P 1'
#
loop_
_entity.id
_entity.type
_entity.pdbx_description
1 polymer ?
#
loop_
_entity_poly.entity_id
_entity_poly.type
_entity_poly.pdbx_seq_one_letter_code
_entity_poly.pdbx_strand_id
1 'polypeptide(L)'
;WTFDSVNASYKWHGADAGIDQFVQADYLKRAYQYAAANWPWVGLMSLLTMPNVDWLDDGNPQDEEQYWWAIMDPSPTDVRMRAAFIVLCDYFNEVQFNLYCPYDPDPSRRGQR
;
A
#
# COMPACT_ATOMS: atom_id res chain seq x y z
N TRP A 1 -7.36 -1.67 3.94
CA TRP A 1 -7.06 -3.06 4.33
C TRP A 1 -5.79 -3.08 5.13
N THR A 2 -5.70 -4.00 6.08
CA THR A 2 -4.56 -4.15 6.99
C THR A 2 -4.06 -5.58 6.94
N PHE A 3 -2.76 -5.76 7.18
CA PHE A 3 -2.17 -7.08 7.45
C PHE A 3 -1.75 -7.18 8.93
N ASP A 4 -2.42 -6.42 9.81
CA ASP A 4 -2.22 -6.45 11.24
C ASP A 4 -2.44 -7.87 11.79
N SER A 5 -1.42 -8.36 12.50
CA SER A 5 -1.40 -9.67 13.15
C SER A 5 -1.49 -9.59 14.69
N VAL A 6 -1.52 -8.38 15.23
CA VAL A 6 -1.44 -8.09 16.67
C VAL A 6 -2.81 -7.67 17.21
N ASN A 7 -3.53 -6.79 16.51
CA ASN A 7 -4.79 -6.25 17.00
C ASN A 7 -5.97 -7.22 16.78
N ALA A 8 -6.52 -7.72 17.89
CA ALA A 8 -7.63 -8.69 17.86
C ALA A 8 -8.90 -8.17 17.16
N SER A 9 -9.10 -6.85 17.09
CA SER A 9 -10.25 -6.24 16.41
C SER A 9 -10.22 -6.42 14.89
N TYR A 10 -9.04 -6.67 14.33
CA TYR A 10 -8.82 -6.80 12.89
C TYR A 10 -8.81 -8.23 12.38
N LYS A 11 -8.92 -9.24 13.25
CA LYS A 11 -8.80 -10.66 12.85
C LYS A 11 -9.69 -11.08 11.68
N TRP A 12 -10.91 -10.57 11.63
CA TRP A 12 -11.87 -10.94 10.57
C TRP A 12 -11.61 -10.25 9.22
N HIS A 13 -10.73 -9.26 9.16
CA HIS A 13 -10.40 -8.50 7.93
C HIS A 13 -8.92 -8.04 7.89
N GLY A 14 -8.05 -8.81 8.54
CA GLY A 14 -6.61 -8.55 8.71
C GLY A 14 -5.81 -9.82 8.43
N ALA A 15 -4.66 -10.00 9.09
CA ALA A 15 -3.77 -11.13 8.83
C ALA A 15 -4.46 -12.50 9.02
N ASP A 16 -5.26 -12.65 10.08
CA ASP A 16 -5.99 -13.90 10.38
C ASP A 16 -7.04 -14.25 9.31
N ALA A 17 -7.48 -13.28 8.50
CA ALA A 17 -8.35 -13.47 7.35
C ALA A 17 -7.57 -13.81 6.06
N GLY A 18 -6.27 -14.05 6.15
CA GLY A 18 -5.38 -14.33 5.02
C GLY A 18 -4.90 -13.08 4.28
N ILE A 19 -4.98 -11.90 4.89
CA ILE A 19 -4.47 -10.66 4.29
C ILE A 19 -3.00 -10.49 4.67
N ASP A 20 -2.10 -10.77 3.74
CA ASP A 20 -0.71 -10.32 3.79
C ASP A 20 -0.53 -8.98 3.04
N GLN A 21 0.70 -8.48 2.99
CA GLN A 21 1.01 -7.22 2.30
C GLN A 21 0.68 -7.24 0.78
N PHE A 22 0.73 -8.40 0.12
CA PHE A 22 0.43 -8.53 -1.30
C PHE A 22 -1.07 -8.57 -1.55
N VAL A 23 -1.83 -9.24 -0.68
CA VAL A 23 -3.30 -9.22 -0.69
C VAL A 23 -3.81 -7.82 -0.38
N GLN A 24 -3.21 -7.12 0.59
CA GLN A 24 -3.51 -5.71 0.85
C GLN A 24 -3.31 -4.85 -0.40
N ALA A 25 -2.19 -5.03 -1.11
CA ALA A 25 -1.88 -4.31 -2.34
C ALA A 25 -2.91 -4.57 -3.46
N ASP A 26 -3.28 -5.84 -3.69
CA ASP A 26 -4.32 -6.22 -4.66
C ASP A 26 -5.66 -5.57 -4.33
N TYR A 27 -6.07 -5.64 -3.06
CA TYR A 27 -7.34 -5.08 -2.62
C TYR A 27 -7.39 -3.56 -2.77
N LEU A 28 -6.30 -2.87 -2.45
CA LEU A 28 -6.18 -1.43 -2.68
C LEU A 28 -6.34 -1.07 -4.15
N LYS A 29 -5.62 -1.74 -5.05
CA LYS A 29 -5.77 -1.53 -6.51
C LYS A 29 -7.21 -1.75 -6.96
N ARG A 30 -7.83 -2.86 -6.54
CA ARG A 30 -9.21 -3.19 -6.88
C ARG A 30 -10.21 -2.16 -6.36
N ALA A 31 -9.95 -1.54 -5.21
CA ALA A 31 -10.75 -0.43 -4.70
C ALA A 31 -10.80 0.74 -5.67
N TYR A 32 -9.63 1.17 -6.15
CA TYR A 32 -9.50 2.27 -7.10
C TYR A 32 -10.15 1.91 -8.44
N GLN A 33 -9.94 0.69 -8.93
CA GLN A 33 -10.59 0.20 -10.16
C GLN A 33 -12.12 0.20 -10.04
N TYR A 34 -12.62 -0.33 -8.93
CA TYR A 34 -14.06 -0.39 -8.65
C TYR A 34 -14.65 1.02 -8.57
N ALA A 35 -13.98 1.94 -7.89
CA ALA A 35 -14.47 3.29 -7.75
C ALA A 35 -14.44 4.07 -9.06
N ALA A 36 -13.39 3.93 -9.88
CA ALA A 36 -13.34 4.54 -11.21
C ALA A 36 -14.49 4.04 -12.11
N ALA A 37 -14.84 2.74 -12.00
CA ALA A 37 -15.92 2.15 -12.79
C ALA A 37 -17.33 2.55 -12.32
N ASN A 38 -17.54 2.70 -11.01
CA ASN A 38 -18.88 2.90 -10.44
C ASN A 38 -19.18 4.35 -10.02
N TRP A 39 -18.14 5.13 -9.72
CA TRP A 39 -18.24 6.52 -9.29
C TRP A 39 -17.24 7.41 -10.05
N PRO A 40 -17.32 7.49 -11.38
CA PRO A 40 -16.38 8.26 -12.20
C PRO A 40 -16.42 9.78 -11.91
N TRP A 41 -17.43 10.25 -11.19
CA TRP A 41 -17.61 11.64 -10.78
C TRP A 41 -16.98 11.96 -9.41
N VAL A 42 -16.54 10.96 -8.64
CA VAL A 42 -15.81 11.20 -7.38
C VAL A 42 -14.36 11.54 -7.72
N GLY A 43 -13.96 12.77 -7.41
CA GLY A 43 -12.60 13.26 -7.68
C GLY A 43 -11.55 12.88 -6.65
N LEU A 44 -11.93 12.50 -5.42
CA LEU A 44 -11.00 12.20 -4.34
C LEU A 44 -11.29 10.84 -3.72
N MET A 45 -10.28 9.98 -3.74
CA MET A 45 -10.19 8.78 -2.92
C MET A 45 -8.88 8.80 -2.15
N SER A 46 -8.98 8.80 -0.82
CA SER A 46 -7.81 8.77 0.05
C SER A 46 -7.48 7.34 0.46
N LEU A 47 -6.17 7.09 0.52
CA LEU A 47 -5.57 5.99 1.24
C LEU A 47 -5.19 6.48 2.64
N LEU A 48 -5.22 5.60 3.64
CA LEU A 48 -5.05 6.00 5.04
C LEU A 48 -3.71 6.71 5.30
N THR A 49 -2.56 6.04 5.09
CA THR A 49 -1.31 6.66 5.55
C THR A 49 -0.03 6.22 4.84
N MET A 50 0.90 7.16 4.85
CA MET A 50 2.34 6.96 4.75
C MET A 50 2.90 6.66 6.15
N PRO A 51 4.10 6.06 6.26
CA PRO A 51 4.69 5.80 7.58
C PRO A 51 5.13 7.09 8.28
N ASN A 52 5.02 7.13 9.61
CA ASN A 52 5.69 8.14 10.44
C ASN A 52 7.03 7.57 10.93
N VAL A 53 8.10 8.37 10.88
CA VAL A 53 9.42 7.97 11.38
C VAL A 53 9.46 7.89 12.90
N ASP A 54 8.61 8.63 13.61
CA ASP A 54 8.53 8.60 15.08
C ASP A 54 8.09 7.22 15.62
N TRP A 55 7.48 6.37 14.78
CA TRP A 55 7.16 4.98 15.13
C TRP A 55 8.42 4.15 15.46
N LEU A 56 9.62 4.64 15.11
CA LEU A 56 10.87 3.97 15.40
C LEU A 56 11.45 4.33 16.78
N ASP A 57 10.89 5.33 17.47
CA ASP A 57 11.50 5.95 18.65
C ASP A 57 11.66 4.97 19.82
N ASP A 58 10.75 4.01 19.97
CA ASP A 58 10.78 2.99 21.02
C ASP A 58 11.43 1.66 20.57
N GLY A 59 11.83 1.58 19.30
CA GLY A 59 12.43 0.40 18.67
C GLY A 59 11.45 -0.68 18.22
N ASN A 60 10.13 -0.47 18.33
CA ASN A 60 9.12 -1.44 17.94
C ASN A 60 7.96 -0.81 17.16
N PRO A 61 8.15 -0.38 15.90
CA PRO A 61 7.12 0.29 15.11
C PRO A 61 5.83 -0.52 14.86
N GLN A 62 5.81 -1.81 15.19
CA GLN A 62 4.65 -2.69 15.01
C GLN A 62 3.59 -2.54 16.11
N ASP A 63 3.88 -1.84 17.19
CA ASP A 63 2.89 -1.50 18.22
C ASP A 63 1.95 -0.37 17.79
N GLU A 64 2.43 0.51 16.90
CA GLU A 64 1.64 1.54 16.25
C GLU A 64 0.65 0.92 15.27
N GLU A 65 -0.63 1.12 15.53
CA GLU A 65 -1.71 0.55 14.73
C GLU A 65 -1.54 0.88 13.23
N GLN A 66 -1.18 2.13 12.95
CA GLN A 66 -1.05 2.66 11.59
C GLN A 66 0.10 2.03 10.81
N TYR A 67 1.07 1.40 11.50
CA TYR A 67 2.14 0.63 10.85
C TYR A 67 1.57 -0.43 9.92
N TRP A 68 0.53 -1.14 10.32
CA TRP A 68 -0.05 -2.24 9.54
C TRP A 68 -0.90 -1.77 8.34
N TRP A 69 -1.27 -0.49 8.32
CA TRP A 69 -2.04 0.13 7.25
C TRP A 69 -1.17 0.93 6.27
N ALA A 70 0.07 1.25 6.66
CA ALA A 70 0.98 2.05 5.85
C ALA A 70 1.42 1.31 4.58
N ILE A 71 1.56 2.05 3.48
CA ILE A 71 1.99 1.49 2.18
C ILE A 71 3.52 1.51 1.97
N MET A 72 4.26 1.99 2.96
CA MET A 72 5.72 2.00 3.01
C MET A 72 6.16 1.68 4.44
N ASP A 73 7.40 1.22 4.62
CA ASP A 73 7.99 1.07 5.94
C ASP A 73 8.57 2.40 6.44
N PRO A 74 8.50 2.68 7.76
CA PRO A 74 9.23 3.80 8.34
C PRO A 74 10.74 3.57 8.21
N SER A 75 11.45 4.60 7.75
CA SER A 75 12.92 4.62 7.74
C SER A 75 13.45 6.05 7.82
N PRO A 76 14.52 6.30 8.61
CA PRO A 76 15.12 7.62 8.74
C PRO A 76 16.07 7.98 7.59
N THR A 77 16.55 6.99 6.82
CA THR A 77 17.68 7.17 5.89
C THR A 77 17.39 6.73 4.47
N ASP A 78 16.44 5.83 4.25
CA ASP A 78 16.19 5.21 2.96
C ASP A 78 14.70 5.02 2.69
N VAL A 79 14.32 4.98 1.42
CA VAL A 79 12.93 4.79 1.01
C VAL A 79 12.63 3.30 0.93
N ARG A 80 11.73 2.82 1.80
CA ARG A 80 11.33 1.41 1.88
C ARG A 80 9.90 1.23 1.40
N MET A 81 9.77 0.85 0.14
CA MET A 81 8.47 0.61 -0.48
C MET A 81 7.91 -0.75 -0.04
N ARG A 82 6.63 -0.80 0.33
CA ARG A 82 5.91 -2.07 0.46
C ARG A 82 5.18 -2.42 -0.83
N ALA A 83 4.67 -3.64 -0.89
CA ALA A 83 3.89 -4.14 -2.03
C ALA A 83 2.78 -3.17 -2.45
N ALA A 84 2.06 -2.59 -1.49
CA ALA A 84 0.98 -1.65 -1.76
C ALA A 84 1.44 -0.40 -2.54
N PHE A 85 2.58 0.21 -2.17
CA PHE A 85 3.11 1.35 -2.92
C PHE A 85 3.46 0.95 -4.35
N ILE A 86 4.20 -0.17 -4.52
CA ILE A 86 4.65 -0.63 -5.85
C ILE A 86 3.45 -0.90 -6.76
N VAL A 87 2.46 -1.65 -6.30
CA VAL A 87 1.27 -2.02 -7.08
C VAL A 87 0.43 -0.80 -7.46
N LEU A 88 0.27 0.16 -6.55
CA LEU A 88 -0.47 1.39 -6.83
C LEU A 88 0.30 2.30 -7.79
N CYS A 89 1.61 2.46 -7.59
CA CYS A 89 2.49 3.20 -8.50
C CYS A 89 2.41 2.65 -9.92
N ASP A 90 2.50 1.33 -10.08
CA ASP A 90 2.34 0.65 -11.36
C ASP A 90 0.98 0.94 -11.98
N TYR A 91 -0.09 0.71 -11.22
CA TYR A 91 -1.45 0.91 -11.72
C TYR A 91 -1.67 2.35 -12.18
N PHE A 92 -1.29 3.35 -11.39
CA PHE A 92 -1.52 4.74 -11.74
C PHE A 92 -0.65 5.21 -12.91
N ASN A 93 0.61 4.80 -12.98
CA ASN A 93 1.48 5.12 -14.11
C ASN A 93 1.02 4.43 -15.40
N GLU A 94 0.53 3.20 -15.31
CA GLU A 94 -0.04 2.47 -16.44
C GLU A 94 -1.24 3.23 -17.02
N VAL A 95 -2.24 3.55 -16.19
CA VAL A 95 -3.49 4.16 -16.68
C VAL A 95 -3.33 5.60 -17.13
N GLN A 96 -2.37 6.35 -16.59
CA GLN A 96 -2.17 7.77 -16.94
C GLN A 96 -1.14 7.97 -18.06
N PHE A 97 -0.06 7.18 -18.06
CA PHE A 97 1.13 7.48 -18.85
C PHE A 97 1.63 6.31 -19.71
N ASN A 98 1.03 5.12 -19.61
CA ASN A 98 1.55 3.88 -20.20
C ASN A 98 3.02 3.61 -19.82
N LEU A 99 3.34 3.81 -18.54
CA LEU A 99 4.67 3.60 -17.96
C LEU A 99 4.61 2.57 -16.83
N TYR A 100 5.71 1.86 -16.62
CA TYR A 100 5.94 1.09 -15.40
C TYR A 100 6.33 1.99 -14.22
N CYS A 101 6.13 1.50 -13.00
CA CYS A 101 6.64 2.16 -11.80
C CYS A 101 8.17 2.25 -11.83
N PRO A 102 8.78 3.43 -11.62
CA PRO A 102 10.23 3.57 -11.52
C PRO A 102 10.87 2.75 -10.38
N TYR A 103 10.06 2.37 -9.39
CA TYR A 103 10.47 1.62 -8.21
C TYR A 103 10.10 0.13 -8.28
N ASP A 104 9.58 -0.37 -9.40
CA ASP A 104 9.29 -1.79 -9.58
C ASP A 104 10.60 -2.61 -9.38
N PRO A 105 10.62 -3.60 -8.48
CA PRO A 105 11.80 -4.45 -8.27
C PRO A 105 12.12 -5.34 -9.48
N ASP A 106 11.16 -5.59 -10.39
CA ASP A 106 11.40 -6.33 -11.62
C ASP A 106 12.14 -5.45 -12.65
N PRO A 107 13.40 -5.77 -12.99
CA PRO A 107 14.17 -4.96 -13.93
C PRO A 107 13.61 -4.96 -15.35
N SER A 108 12.74 -5.91 -15.71
CA SER A 108 12.06 -5.94 -17.01
C SER A 108 10.91 -4.93 -17.10
N ARG A 109 10.43 -4.43 -15.95
CA ARG A 109 9.31 -3.49 -15.83
C ARG A 109 9.83 -2.07 -15.57
N ARG A 110 10.56 -1.53 -16.55
CA ARG A 110 11.12 -0.16 -16.48
C ARG A 110 10.84 0.61 -17.76
N GLY A 111 10.46 1.88 -17.63
CA GLY A 111 10.18 2.76 -18.78
C GLY A 111 8.78 2.56 -19.34
N GLN A 112 8.65 2.53 -20.66
CA GLN A 112 7.37 2.31 -21.33
C GLN A 112 6.89 0.88 -21.19
N ARG A 113 5.56 0.75 -21.07
CA ARG A 113 4.86 -0.53 -21.03
C ARG A 113 4.32 -0.93 -22.39
#